data_AF-A4RY53-F1
#
_entry.id   AF-A4RY53-F1
#
_cell.length_a   1.000
_cell.length_b   1.000
_cell.length_c   1.000
_cell.angle_alpha   90.00
_cell.angle_beta   90.00
_cell.angle_gamma   90.00
#
_symmetry.space_group_name_H-M   'P 1'
#
loop_
_entity.id
_entity.type
_entity.pdbx_description
1 polymer ?
#
loop_
_entity_poly.entity_id
_entity_poly.type
_entity_poly.pdbx_seq_one_letter_code
_entity_poly.pdbx_strand_id
1 'polypeptide(L)'
;MKPKTTHSRFLRLFVGGAVEINSVRQEARLRLKEEYYHFRDQNTVVYVLAPLALLLGYSERVHPKALDATQIGYLRAFYPIALQLYWVWLLYFYTALALRENILRVNGSTIRPWWIKHHYYSAAMALCVLTMDLDSPACEAFTLRFLLFTTLQGVVMLVQNRYQRFRLYTRVAMGKASPMDVASIELSGGQLKLLYPLLFGLQAMQLYVGASVLFVVMTTYRIESHIMREWQASVAGVLFVLMAVGNFTATLNTLRSKRSFAHKKRTRSQSFHQD
;
A
#
# COMPACT_ATOMS: atom_id res chain seq x y z
N MET A 1 -29.14 19.46 -23.98
CA MET A 1 -27.86 18.72 -23.98
C MET A 1 -27.10 19.05 -22.70
N LYS A 2 -26.86 18.09 -21.80
CA LYS A 2 -25.89 18.32 -20.71
C LYS A 2 -24.49 18.42 -21.35
N PRO A 3 -23.67 19.42 -21.04
CA PRO A 3 -22.32 19.49 -21.57
C PRO A 3 -21.56 18.22 -21.13
N LYS A 4 -21.01 17.47 -22.09
CA LYS A 4 -19.99 16.46 -21.81
C LYS A 4 -18.77 17.20 -21.28
N THR A 5 -18.67 17.37 -19.98
CA THR A 5 -17.45 17.87 -19.34
C THR A 5 -16.39 16.78 -19.50
N THR A 6 -15.63 16.86 -20.59
CA THR A 6 -14.50 15.97 -20.81
C THR A 6 -13.42 16.41 -19.84
N HIS A 7 -13.31 15.69 -18.72
CA HIS A 7 -12.26 15.96 -17.73
C HIS A 7 -10.87 15.98 -18.38
N SER A 8 -9.99 16.84 -17.90
CA SER A 8 -8.62 16.92 -18.40
C SER A 8 -7.95 15.54 -18.31
N ARG A 9 -7.01 15.24 -19.21
CA ARG A 9 -6.24 13.98 -19.16
C ARG A 9 -5.56 13.82 -17.79
N PHE A 10 -5.14 14.93 -17.19
CA PHE A 10 -4.57 14.99 -15.85
C PHE A 10 -5.55 14.53 -14.75
N LEU A 11 -6.78 15.06 -14.72
CA LEU A 11 -7.79 14.62 -13.75
C LEU A 11 -8.12 13.13 -13.93
N ARG A 12 -8.22 12.67 -15.18
CA ARG A 12 -8.49 11.26 -15.48
C ARG A 12 -7.40 10.32 -15.00
N LEU A 13 -6.13 10.76 -15.06
CA LEU A 13 -4.98 10.00 -14.57
C LEU A 13 -5.14 9.68 -13.07
N PHE A 14 -5.45 10.68 -12.24
CA PHE A 14 -5.50 10.50 -10.79
C PHE A 14 -6.85 9.99 -10.28
N VAL A 15 -7.95 10.59 -10.76
CA VAL A 15 -9.29 10.41 -10.18
C VAL A 15 -10.16 9.43 -10.96
N GLY A 16 -9.93 9.29 -12.26
CA GLY A 16 -10.71 8.43 -13.15
C GLY A 16 -11.60 9.19 -14.13
N GLY A 17 -12.42 8.45 -14.87
CA GLY A 17 -13.31 8.96 -15.91
C GLY A 17 -14.67 9.43 -15.40
N ALA A 18 -15.00 9.17 -14.13
CA ALA A 18 -16.28 9.53 -13.54
C ALA A 18 -16.48 11.06 -13.53
N VAL A 19 -17.69 11.48 -13.92
CA VAL A 19 -18.00 12.88 -14.24
C VAL A 19 -18.22 13.73 -12.98
N GLU A 20 -18.74 13.15 -11.90
CA GLU A 20 -19.13 13.87 -10.67
C GLU A 20 -18.33 13.34 -9.46
N ILE A 21 -17.50 14.20 -8.86
CA ILE A 21 -16.66 13.88 -7.69
C ILE A 21 -17.51 13.74 -6.42
N ASN A 22 -18.61 14.48 -6.33
CA ASN A 22 -19.61 14.35 -5.28
C ASN A 22 -20.97 14.12 -5.96
N SER A 23 -21.53 12.92 -5.80
CA SER A 23 -22.79 12.54 -6.44
C SER A 23 -23.85 12.22 -5.42
N VAL A 24 -25.03 12.84 -5.57
CA VAL A 24 -26.24 12.46 -4.84
C VAL A 24 -26.83 11.15 -5.38
N ARG A 25 -26.60 10.86 -6.67
CA ARG A 25 -27.14 9.68 -7.37
C ARG A 25 -26.34 8.44 -7.02
N GLN A 26 -27.04 7.39 -6.61
CA GLN A 26 -26.44 6.10 -6.23
C GLN A 26 -25.62 5.48 -7.37
N GLU A 27 -26.13 5.49 -8.60
CA GLU A 27 -25.43 4.95 -9.77
C GLU A 27 -24.05 5.60 -10.00
N ALA A 28 -23.97 6.93 -9.91
CA ALA A 28 -22.71 7.64 -10.06
C ALA A 28 -21.73 7.37 -8.90
N ARG A 29 -22.23 7.19 -7.67
CA ARG A 29 -21.41 6.76 -6.53
C ARG A 29 -20.84 5.35 -6.73
N LEU A 30 -21.64 4.43 -7.26
CA LEU A 30 -21.20 3.07 -7.56
C LEU A 30 -20.17 3.05 -8.70
N ARG A 31 -20.34 3.89 -9.73
CA ARG A 31 -19.35 4.07 -10.79
C ARG A 31 -18.00 4.55 -10.25
N LEU A 32 -17.96 5.49 -9.31
CA LEU A 32 -16.72 5.91 -8.64
C LEU A 32 -16.02 4.73 -7.95
N LYS A 33 -16.80 3.86 -7.29
CA LYS A 33 -16.30 2.65 -6.62
C LYS A 33 -15.78 1.61 -7.62
N GLU A 34 -16.44 1.43 -8.75
CA GLU A 34 -15.98 0.57 -9.83
C GLU A 34 -14.65 1.05 -10.42
N GLU A 35 -14.54 2.36 -10.71
CA GLU A 35 -13.29 2.93 -11.22
C GLU A 35 -12.14 2.82 -10.20
N TYR A 36 -12.41 2.96 -8.90
CA TYR A 36 -11.44 2.67 -7.84
C TYR A 36 -10.96 1.22 -7.89
N TYR A 37 -11.86 0.24 -7.98
CA TYR A 37 -11.47 -1.16 -8.04
C TYR A 37 -10.71 -1.51 -9.30
N HIS A 38 -11.16 -1.01 -10.45
CA HIS A 38 -10.46 -1.21 -11.72
C HIS A 38 -9.03 -0.65 -11.65
N PHE A 39 -8.87 0.58 -11.14
CA PHE A 39 -7.57 1.18 -10.90
C PHE A 39 -6.70 0.31 -9.97
N ARG A 40 -7.27 -0.15 -8.84
CA ARG A 40 -6.54 -0.94 -7.85
C ARG A 40 -6.10 -2.29 -8.41
N ASP A 41 -6.97 -2.98 -9.14
CA ASP A 41 -6.69 -4.30 -9.70
C ASP A 41 -5.56 -4.22 -10.74
N GLN A 42 -5.65 -3.28 -11.69
CA GLN A 42 -4.62 -3.06 -12.71
C GLN A 42 -3.26 -2.73 -12.08
N ASN A 43 -3.25 -1.82 -11.11
CA ASN A 43 -2.01 -1.40 -10.48
C ASN A 43 -1.45 -2.43 -9.51
N THR A 44 -2.26 -3.34 -8.96
CA THR A 44 -1.74 -4.44 -8.11
C THR A 44 -0.82 -5.37 -8.91
N VAL A 45 -1.09 -5.59 -10.20
CA VAL A 45 -0.21 -6.39 -11.07
C VAL A 45 1.16 -5.72 -11.20
N VAL A 46 1.19 -4.42 -11.48
CA VAL A 46 2.44 -3.65 -11.55
C VAL A 46 3.16 -3.64 -10.20
N TYR A 47 2.40 -3.48 -9.10
CA TYR A 47 2.93 -3.50 -7.72
C TYR A 47 3.63 -4.82 -7.36
N VAL A 48 3.29 -5.93 -8.03
CA VAL A 48 3.94 -7.23 -7.81
C VAL A 48 5.10 -7.44 -8.78
N LEU A 49 4.85 -7.24 -10.08
CA LEU A 49 5.79 -7.62 -11.12
C LEU A 49 6.98 -6.66 -11.22
N ALA A 50 6.77 -5.36 -11.04
CA ALA A 50 7.83 -4.37 -11.14
C ALA A 50 8.92 -4.54 -10.07
N PRO A 51 8.60 -4.61 -8.75
CA PRO A 51 9.64 -4.80 -7.74
C PRO A 51 10.27 -6.20 -7.80
N LEU A 52 9.52 -7.23 -8.24
CA LEU A 52 10.09 -8.56 -8.46
C LEU A 52 11.13 -8.55 -9.60
N ALA A 53 10.82 -7.90 -10.73
CA ALA A 53 11.76 -7.76 -11.83
C ALA A 53 13.01 -6.96 -11.41
N LEU A 54 12.83 -5.89 -10.63
CA LEU A 54 13.94 -5.11 -10.06
C LEU A 54 14.74 -5.93 -9.03
N LEU A 55 14.12 -6.83 -8.28
CA LEU A 55 14.82 -7.70 -7.33
C LEU A 55 15.68 -8.75 -8.05
N LEU A 56 15.14 -9.35 -9.12
CA LEU A 56 15.90 -10.27 -9.98
C LEU A 56 17.04 -9.55 -10.69
N GLY A 57 16.80 -8.36 -11.23
CA GLY A 57 17.83 -7.50 -11.82
C GLY A 57 18.90 -7.09 -10.81
N TYR A 58 18.53 -6.81 -9.56
CA TYR A 58 19.51 -6.56 -8.49
C TYR A 58 20.39 -7.79 -8.27
N SER A 59 19.78 -8.97 -8.18
CA SER A 59 20.51 -10.23 -7.97
C SER A 59 21.51 -10.49 -9.10
N GLU A 60 21.12 -10.36 -10.36
CA GLU A 60 22.03 -10.55 -11.51
C GLU A 60 23.12 -9.46 -11.59
N ARG A 61 22.83 -8.24 -11.14
CA ARG A 61 23.82 -7.15 -11.10
C ARG A 61 24.94 -7.41 -10.09
N VAL A 62 24.60 -7.97 -8.92
CA VAL A 62 25.54 -8.21 -7.80
C VAL A 62 26.17 -9.59 -7.87
N HIS A 63 25.39 -10.61 -8.19
CA HIS A 63 25.82 -12.00 -8.30
C HIS A 63 25.36 -12.57 -9.63
N PRO A 64 26.07 -12.28 -10.73
CA PRO A 64 25.67 -12.75 -12.06
C PRO A 64 25.63 -14.27 -12.10
N LYS A 65 24.51 -14.82 -12.58
CA LYS A 65 24.30 -16.27 -12.72
C LYS A 65 23.84 -16.66 -14.11
N ALA A 66 22.98 -15.83 -14.72
CA ALA A 66 22.33 -16.14 -15.98
C ALA A 66 22.75 -15.22 -17.14
N LEU A 67 23.15 -13.99 -16.85
CA LEU A 67 23.47 -12.98 -17.87
C LEU A 67 24.95 -13.00 -18.27
N ASP A 68 25.22 -12.74 -19.55
CA ASP A 68 26.59 -12.53 -20.05
C ASP A 68 27.16 -11.15 -19.70
N ALA A 69 28.45 -10.94 -19.96
CA ALA A 69 29.15 -9.70 -19.62
C ALA A 69 28.53 -8.44 -20.27
N THR A 70 28.07 -8.56 -21.52
CA THR A 70 27.44 -7.45 -22.26
C THR A 70 26.09 -7.11 -21.66
N GLN A 71 25.29 -8.12 -21.35
CA GLN A 71 23.98 -7.98 -20.71
C GLN A 71 24.10 -7.39 -19.30
N ILE A 72 25.10 -7.80 -18.51
CA ILE A 72 25.40 -7.19 -17.20
C ILE A 72 25.77 -5.72 -17.37
N GLY A 73 26.53 -5.37 -18.42
CA GLY A 73 26.85 -3.99 -18.77
C GLY A 73 25.60 -3.14 -18.98
N TYR A 74 24.67 -3.60 -19.81
CA TYR A 74 23.37 -2.93 -20.01
C TYR A 74 22.55 -2.86 -18.72
N LEU A 75 22.49 -3.95 -17.96
CA LEU A 75 21.76 -4.00 -16.69
C LEU A 75 22.30 -2.95 -15.72
N ARG A 76 23.62 -2.81 -15.58
CA ARG A 76 24.23 -1.78 -14.72
C ARG A 76 23.86 -0.35 -15.15
N ALA A 77 23.79 -0.10 -16.46
CA ALA A 77 23.45 1.21 -17.02
C ALA A 77 21.96 1.56 -16.85
N PHE A 78 21.04 0.61 -17.09
CA PHE A 78 19.60 0.87 -17.11
C PHE A 78 18.89 0.61 -15.78
N TYR A 79 19.48 -0.18 -14.88
CA TYR A 79 18.88 -0.50 -13.57
C TYR A 79 18.55 0.75 -12.73
N PRO A 80 19.42 1.76 -12.59
CA PRO A 80 19.11 3.00 -11.86
C PRO A 80 17.86 3.71 -12.40
N ILE A 81 17.74 3.77 -13.72
CA ILE A 81 16.60 4.39 -14.41
C ILE A 81 15.31 3.60 -14.13
N ALA A 82 15.38 2.27 -14.24
CA ALA A 82 14.23 1.40 -13.96
C ALA A 82 13.76 1.52 -12.50
N LEU A 83 14.70 1.60 -11.55
CA LEU A 83 14.41 1.80 -10.13
C LEU A 83 13.71 3.15 -9.88
N GLN A 84 14.23 4.24 -10.45
CA GLN A 84 13.61 5.56 -10.34
C GLN A 84 12.22 5.60 -10.97
N LEU A 85 12.03 4.99 -12.16
CA LEU A 85 10.70 4.88 -12.79
C LEU A 85 9.69 4.14 -11.91
N TYR A 86 10.14 3.11 -11.19
CA TYR A 86 9.29 2.41 -10.21
C TYR A 86 8.92 3.32 -9.03
N TRP A 87 9.85 4.12 -8.50
CA TRP A 87 9.53 5.10 -7.45
C TRP A 87 8.60 6.22 -7.93
N VAL A 88 8.77 6.70 -9.16
CA VAL A 88 7.82 7.64 -9.80
C VAL A 88 6.44 7.01 -9.90
N TRP A 89 6.37 5.75 -10.32
CA TRP A 89 5.12 5.02 -10.39
C TRP A 89 4.47 4.83 -9.01
N LEU A 90 5.23 4.54 -7.96
CA LEU A 90 4.73 4.46 -6.59
C LEU A 90 4.16 5.79 -6.10
N LEU A 91 4.84 6.91 -6.39
CA LEU A 91 4.35 8.25 -6.07
C LEU A 91 2.99 8.50 -6.72
N TYR A 92 2.86 8.18 -8.02
CA TYR A 92 1.59 8.25 -8.74
C TYR A 92 0.52 7.35 -8.11
N PHE A 93 0.85 6.07 -7.89
CA PHE A 93 -0.06 5.06 -7.39
C PHE A 93 -0.67 5.44 -6.04
N TYR A 94 0.18 5.83 -5.08
CA TYR A 94 -0.28 6.22 -3.75
C TYR A 94 -1.03 7.55 -3.74
N THR A 95 -0.62 8.52 -4.56
CA THR A 95 -1.35 9.79 -4.72
C THR A 95 -2.75 9.55 -5.29
N ALA A 96 -2.86 8.76 -6.36
CA ALA A 96 -4.13 8.41 -6.99
C ALA A 96 -5.03 7.60 -6.05
N LEU A 97 -4.49 6.63 -5.29
CA LEU A 97 -5.25 5.92 -4.26
C LEU A 97 -5.79 6.87 -3.19
N ALA A 98 -4.96 7.76 -2.67
CA ALA A 98 -5.39 8.70 -1.65
C ALA A 98 -6.53 9.60 -2.16
N LEU A 99 -6.42 10.13 -3.39
CA LEU A 99 -7.47 10.93 -4.01
C LEU A 99 -8.76 10.13 -4.17
N ARG A 100 -8.69 8.94 -4.77
CA ARG A 100 -9.86 8.08 -5.01
C ARG A 100 -10.54 7.66 -3.70
N GLU A 101 -9.79 7.33 -2.65
CA GLU A 101 -10.36 6.93 -1.36
C GLU A 101 -10.98 8.11 -0.60
N ASN A 102 -10.43 9.32 -0.71
CA ASN A 102 -11.10 10.52 -0.22
C ASN A 102 -12.44 10.77 -0.92
N ILE A 103 -12.46 10.61 -2.25
CA ILE A 103 -13.67 10.74 -3.05
C ILE A 103 -14.71 9.69 -2.62
N LEU A 104 -14.32 8.43 -2.43
CA LEU A 104 -15.22 7.41 -1.91
C LEU A 104 -15.76 7.76 -0.52
N ARG A 105 -14.92 8.33 0.35
CA ARG A 105 -15.31 8.72 1.70
C ARG A 105 -16.35 9.83 1.70
N VAL A 106 -16.19 10.88 0.90
CA VAL A 106 -17.21 11.94 0.78
C VAL A 106 -18.49 11.43 0.13
N ASN A 107 -18.42 10.37 -0.68
CA ASN A 107 -19.57 9.66 -1.25
C ASN A 107 -20.10 8.53 -0.34
N GLY A 108 -19.84 8.57 0.96
CA GLY A 108 -20.46 7.70 1.96
C GLY A 108 -19.82 6.32 2.15
N SER A 109 -18.56 6.15 1.74
CA SER A 109 -17.77 4.98 2.12
C SER A 109 -17.27 5.09 3.57
N THR A 110 -17.30 3.99 4.33
CA THR A 110 -16.80 3.94 5.72
C THR A 110 -15.30 3.64 5.82
N ILE A 111 -14.52 3.91 4.77
CA ILE A 111 -13.06 3.74 4.76
C ILE A 111 -12.44 4.43 5.98
N ARG A 112 -11.66 3.68 6.76
CA ARG A 112 -10.99 4.23 7.93
C ARG A 112 -9.97 5.29 7.53
N PRO A 113 -9.89 6.43 8.24
CA PRO A 113 -8.92 7.48 7.98
C PRO A 113 -7.46 7.01 7.96
N TRP A 114 -7.12 5.96 8.70
CA TRP A 114 -5.75 5.42 8.69
C TRP A 114 -5.29 5.01 7.29
N TRP A 115 -6.14 4.36 6.49
CA TRP A 115 -5.73 3.88 5.16
C TRP A 115 -5.43 5.03 4.20
N ILE A 116 -6.22 6.09 4.24
CA ILE A 116 -5.96 7.32 3.47
C ILE A 116 -4.67 7.99 3.93
N LYS A 117 -4.45 8.11 5.25
CA LYS A 117 -3.21 8.67 5.81
C LYS A 117 -1.98 7.83 5.45
N HIS A 118 -2.11 6.51 5.46
CA HIS A 118 -1.05 5.60 5.03
C HIS A 118 -0.64 5.89 3.58
N HIS A 119 -1.59 6.11 2.67
CA HIS A 119 -1.27 6.48 1.29
C HIS A 119 -0.53 7.83 1.21
N TYR A 120 -0.86 8.81 2.04
CA TYR A 120 -0.08 10.06 2.11
C TYR A 120 1.36 9.83 2.56
N TYR A 121 1.57 9.02 3.60
CA TYR A 121 2.92 8.69 4.05
C TYR A 121 3.70 7.89 3.00
N SER A 122 3.05 6.98 2.28
CA SER A 122 3.67 6.22 1.20
C SER A 122 4.03 7.11 0.00
N ALA A 123 3.19 8.08 -0.36
CA ALA A 123 3.49 9.06 -1.41
C ALA A 123 4.66 9.97 -0.99
N ALA A 124 4.67 10.45 0.25
CA ALA A 124 5.79 11.24 0.79
C ALA A 124 7.10 10.43 0.80
N MET A 125 7.04 9.15 1.15
CA MET A 125 8.19 8.25 1.11
C MET A 125 8.67 8.04 -0.33
N ALA A 126 7.78 7.81 -1.29
CA ALA A 126 8.13 7.69 -2.71
C ALA A 126 8.81 8.97 -3.23
N LEU A 127 8.31 10.15 -2.86
CA LEU A 127 8.94 11.44 -3.20
C LEU A 127 10.34 11.56 -2.56
N CYS A 128 10.49 11.15 -1.31
CA CYS A 128 11.75 11.21 -0.59
C CYS A 128 12.82 10.33 -1.25
N VAL A 129 12.50 9.07 -1.56
CA VAL A 129 13.45 8.12 -2.16
C VAL A 129 13.83 8.49 -3.58
N LEU A 130 12.96 9.18 -4.33
CA LEU A 130 13.30 9.73 -5.65
C LEU A 130 14.45 10.74 -5.61
N THR A 131 14.69 11.36 -4.45
CA THR A 131 15.76 12.34 -4.26
C THR A 131 17.00 11.76 -3.57
N MET A 132 17.05 10.44 -3.35
CA MET A 132 18.23 9.77 -2.80
C MET A 132 19.35 9.66 -3.83
N ASP A 133 20.58 9.78 -3.35
CA ASP A 133 21.76 9.41 -4.14
C ASP A 133 21.78 7.89 -4.31
N LEU A 134 21.71 7.43 -5.56
CA LEU A 134 21.56 6.01 -5.87
C LEU A 134 22.81 5.20 -5.51
N ASP A 135 23.97 5.84 -5.47
CA ASP A 135 25.25 5.20 -5.16
C ASP A 135 25.59 5.26 -3.66
N SER A 136 24.70 5.84 -2.83
CA SER A 136 24.96 5.91 -1.39
C SER A 136 24.78 4.55 -0.69
N PRO A 137 25.63 4.22 0.30
CA PRO A 137 25.45 3.02 1.14
C PRO A 137 24.06 2.92 1.77
N ALA A 138 23.45 4.06 2.11
CA ALA A 138 22.10 4.10 2.66
C ALA A 138 21.04 3.75 1.62
N CYS A 139 21.18 4.21 0.37
CA CYS A 139 20.30 3.84 -0.74
C CYS A 139 20.42 2.36 -1.09
N GLU A 140 21.62 1.81 -1.13
CA GLU A 140 21.84 0.38 -1.40
C GLU A 140 21.18 -0.49 -0.31
N ALA A 141 21.42 -0.13 0.95
CA ALA A 141 20.81 -0.76 2.12
C ALA A 141 19.27 -0.69 2.07
N PHE A 142 18.71 0.44 1.64
CA PHE A 142 17.26 0.61 1.50
C PHE A 142 16.71 -0.23 0.35
N THR A 143 17.33 -0.16 -0.83
CA THR A 143 16.79 -0.67 -2.09
C THR A 143 16.48 -2.16 -2.04
N LEU A 144 17.44 -3.01 -1.64
CA LEU A 144 17.20 -4.46 -1.58
C LEU A 144 16.06 -4.82 -0.64
N ARG A 145 16.07 -4.24 0.57
CA ARG A 145 15.06 -4.49 1.61
C ARG A 145 13.69 -3.97 1.19
N PHE A 146 13.66 -2.82 0.54
CA PHE A 146 12.47 -2.17 0.00
C PHE A 146 11.83 -2.99 -1.13
N LEU A 147 12.62 -3.47 -2.08
CA LEU A 147 12.13 -4.29 -3.21
C LEU A 147 11.57 -5.63 -2.72
N LEU A 148 12.24 -6.27 -1.75
CA LEU A 148 11.70 -7.48 -1.12
C LEU A 148 10.38 -7.17 -0.39
N PHE A 149 10.34 -6.09 0.40
CA PHE A 149 9.15 -5.69 1.14
C PHE A 149 7.98 -5.40 0.21
N THR A 150 8.19 -4.59 -0.83
CA THR A 150 7.13 -4.20 -1.76
C THR A 150 6.64 -5.38 -2.61
N THR A 151 7.52 -6.31 -2.98
CA THR A 151 7.13 -7.56 -3.64
C THR A 151 6.19 -8.40 -2.76
N LEU A 152 6.56 -8.62 -1.49
CA LEU A 152 5.73 -9.36 -0.53
C LEU A 152 4.43 -8.60 -0.23
N GLN A 153 4.48 -7.27 -0.11
CA GLN A 153 3.31 -6.41 0.03
C GLN A 153 2.34 -6.59 -1.15
N GLY A 154 2.85 -6.62 -2.38
CA GLY A 154 2.03 -6.86 -3.57
C GLY A 154 1.34 -8.23 -3.54
N VAL A 155 2.04 -9.29 -3.12
CA VAL A 155 1.44 -10.62 -2.95
C VAL A 155 0.33 -10.59 -1.89
N VAL A 156 0.56 -9.93 -0.76
CA VAL A 156 -0.48 -9.74 0.27
C VAL A 156 -1.65 -8.92 -0.28
N MET A 157 -1.42 -7.91 -1.11
CA MET A 157 -2.48 -7.15 -1.76
C MET A 157 -3.34 -8.02 -2.68
N LEU A 158 -2.76 -8.95 -3.46
CA LEU A 158 -3.53 -9.91 -4.27
C LEU A 158 -4.44 -10.79 -3.41
N VAL A 159 -3.88 -11.35 -2.33
CA VAL A 159 -4.61 -12.16 -1.35
C VAL A 159 -5.75 -11.34 -0.74
N GLN A 160 -5.47 -10.12 -0.26
CA GLN A 160 -6.47 -9.22 0.30
C GLN A 160 -7.57 -8.87 -0.71
N ASN A 161 -7.19 -8.53 -1.95
CA ASN A 161 -8.13 -8.18 -3.02
C ASN A 161 -9.10 -9.32 -3.32
N ARG A 162 -8.62 -10.57 -3.39
CA ARG A 162 -9.49 -11.72 -3.64
C ARG A 162 -10.44 -11.96 -2.47
N TYR A 163 -9.91 -12.05 -1.24
CA TYR A 163 -10.69 -12.51 -0.09
C TYR A 163 -11.60 -11.43 0.51
N GLN A 164 -11.07 -10.22 0.71
CA GLN A 164 -11.84 -9.14 1.36
C GLN A 164 -12.95 -8.64 0.45
N ARG A 165 -12.74 -8.62 -0.87
CA ARG A 165 -13.73 -8.19 -1.85
C ARG A 165 -14.88 -9.19 -1.98
N PHE A 166 -14.58 -10.48 -2.04
CA PHE A 166 -15.62 -11.53 -2.03
C PHE A 166 -16.53 -11.41 -0.81
N ARG A 167 -15.94 -11.31 0.39
CA ARG A 167 -16.65 -11.11 1.66
C ARG A 167 -17.53 -9.87 1.66
N LEU A 168 -16.99 -8.76 1.18
CA LEU A 168 -17.73 -7.51 1.13
C LEU A 168 -18.98 -7.67 0.26
N TYR A 169 -18.85 -8.24 -0.93
CA TYR A 169 -20.00 -8.45 -1.81
C TYR A 169 -21.06 -9.35 -1.17
N THR A 170 -20.66 -10.43 -0.50
CA THR A 170 -21.61 -11.25 0.26
C THR A 170 -22.32 -10.44 1.34
N ARG A 171 -21.60 -9.58 2.08
CA ARG A 171 -22.21 -8.75 3.14
C ARG A 171 -23.15 -7.68 2.59
N VAL A 172 -22.81 -7.07 1.45
CA VAL A 172 -23.70 -6.12 0.77
C VAL A 172 -24.97 -6.83 0.31
N ALA A 173 -24.85 -8.02 -0.30
CA ALA A 173 -26.02 -8.82 -0.71
C ALA A 173 -26.90 -9.25 0.48
N MET A 174 -26.32 -9.45 1.66
CA MET A 174 -27.06 -9.73 2.90
C MET A 174 -27.61 -8.48 3.61
N GLY A 175 -27.41 -7.27 3.08
CA GLY A 175 -27.78 -6.02 3.78
C GLY A 175 -26.96 -5.71 5.04
N LYS A 176 -25.81 -6.38 5.23
CA LYS A 176 -24.93 -6.24 6.41
C LYS A 176 -23.75 -5.28 6.20
N ALA A 177 -23.67 -4.63 5.05
CA ALA A 177 -22.65 -3.64 4.69
C ALA A 177 -23.22 -2.65 3.67
N SER A 178 -22.69 -1.43 3.65
CA SER A 178 -23.10 -0.41 2.68
C SER A 178 -22.61 -0.77 1.27
N PRO A 179 -23.41 -0.55 0.21
CA PRO A 179 -22.94 -0.65 -1.16
C PRO A 179 -21.74 0.25 -1.48
N MET A 180 -21.48 1.28 -0.67
CA MET A 180 -20.31 2.17 -0.80
C MET A 180 -19.10 1.75 0.03
N ASP A 181 -19.22 0.76 0.91
CA ASP A 181 -18.06 0.24 1.64
C ASP A 181 -17.07 -0.40 0.66
N VAL A 182 -15.78 -0.35 0.98
CA VAL A 182 -14.74 -1.01 0.20
C VAL A 182 -14.09 -2.14 0.99
N ALA A 183 -13.40 -3.01 0.26
CA ALA A 183 -12.76 -4.18 0.81
C ALA A 183 -11.64 -3.73 1.75
N SER A 184 -11.77 -4.07 3.04
CA SER A 184 -10.84 -3.75 4.10
C SER A 184 -10.56 -4.96 4.99
N ILE A 185 -9.47 -4.90 5.76
CA ILE A 185 -9.02 -5.95 6.69
C ILE A 185 -10.12 -6.30 7.71
N GLU A 186 -11.04 -5.39 8.00
CA GLU A 186 -12.13 -5.57 8.95
C GLU A 186 -13.17 -6.59 8.50
N LEU A 187 -13.27 -6.82 7.19
CA LEU A 187 -14.24 -7.74 6.59
C LEU A 187 -13.77 -9.21 6.61
N SER A 188 -12.57 -9.50 7.11
CA SER A 188 -12.02 -10.86 7.22
C SER A 188 -12.70 -11.67 8.35
N GLY A 189 -13.80 -12.37 8.06
CA GLY A 189 -14.31 -13.46 8.90
C GLY A 189 -13.45 -14.74 8.81
N GLY A 190 -14.00 -15.91 9.20
CA GLY A 190 -13.42 -17.26 9.44
C GLY A 190 -12.19 -17.83 8.70
N GLN A 191 -11.59 -17.14 7.72
CA GLN A 191 -10.26 -17.44 7.16
C GLN A 191 -9.16 -16.51 7.74
N LEU A 192 -9.39 -15.98 8.95
CA LEU A 192 -8.45 -15.13 9.70
C LEU A 192 -7.05 -15.77 9.84
N LYS A 193 -6.93 -17.10 9.83
CA LYS A 193 -5.66 -17.78 10.13
C LYS A 193 -4.56 -17.54 9.09
N LEU A 194 -4.89 -17.33 7.81
CA LEU A 194 -3.88 -17.07 6.78
C LEU A 194 -3.49 -15.59 6.69
N LEU A 195 -4.50 -14.71 6.71
CA LEU A 195 -4.28 -13.29 6.42
C LEU A 195 -3.55 -12.56 7.56
N TYR A 196 -3.87 -12.84 8.83
CA TYR A 196 -3.24 -12.13 9.95
C TYR A 196 -1.73 -12.40 10.09
N PRO A 197 -1.23 -13.65 10.00
CA PRO A 197 0.21 -13.90 10.01
C PRO A 197 0.94 -13.17 8.89
N LEU A 198 0.38 -13.18 7.67
CA LEU A 198 0.96 -12.44 6.55
C LEU A 198 1.02 -10.92 6.84
N LEU A 199 -0.05 -10.35 7.40
CA LEU A 199 -0.09 -8.92 7.73
C LEU A 199 0.88 -8.55 8.84
N PHE A 200 0.93 -9.33 9.92
CA PHE A 200 1.87 -9.08 11.02
C PHE A 200 3.31 -9.28 10.59
N GLY A 201 3.60 -10.32 9.79
CA GLY A 201 4.92 -10.54 9.22
C GLY A 201 5.35 -9.36 8.33
N LEU A 202 4.45 -8.86 7.50
CA LEU A 202 4.71 -7.71 6.64
C LEU A 202 4.93 -6.41 7.44
N GLN A 203 4.17 -6.20 8.52
CA GLN A 203 4.37 -5.06 9.43
C GLN A 203 5.70 -5.15 10.18
N ALA A 204 6.07 -6.35 10.65
CA ALA A 204 7.37 -6.58 11.28
C ALA A 204 8.51 -6.36 10.28
N MET A 205 8.36 -6.81 9.04
CA MET A 205 9.31 -6.54 7.97
C MET A 205 9.40 -5.04 7.67
N GLN A 206 8.27 -4.33 7.59
CA GLN A 206 8.22 -2.89 7.39
C GLN A 206 8.99 -2.15 8.49
N LEU A 207 8.79 -2.56 9.75
CA LEU A 207 9.55 -2.03 10.90
C LEU A 207 11.04 -2.33 10.77
N TYR A 208 11.40 -3.56 10.40
CA TYR A 208 12.79 -3.97 10.19
C TYR A 208 13.47 -3.16 9.08
N VAL A 209 12.82 -2.94 7.94
CA VAL A 209 13.36 -2.10 6.86
C VAL A 209 13.64 -0.70 7.40
N GLY A 210 12.64 -0.06 8.01
CA GLY A 210 12.80 1.30 8.56
C GLY A 210 13.91 1.40 9.60
N ALA A 211 13.92 0.50 10.59
CA ALA A 211 14.92 0.48 11.65
C ALA A 211 16.34 0.18 11.11
N SER A 212 16.47 -0.73 10.13
CA SER A 212 17.77 -1.07 9.54
C SER A 212 18.40 0.10 8.78
N VAL A 213 17.59 0.88 8.06
CA VAL A 213 18.06 2.07 7.32
C VAL A 213 18.49 3.15 8.30
N LEU A 214 17.69 3.39 9.35
CA LEU A 214 18.05 4.33 10.42
C LEU A 214 19.35 3.91 11.13
N PHE A 215 19.53 2.62 11.38
CA PHE A 215 20.76 2.09 11.96
C PHE A 215 21.97 2.38 11.05
N VAL A 216 21.88 2.07 9.76
CA VAL A 216 22.95 2.37 8.78
C VAL A 216 23.27 3.86 8.76
N VAL A 217 22.25 4.73 8.71
CA VAL A 217 22.48 6.18 8.73
C VAL A 217 23.21 6.61 10.00
N MET A 218 22.77 6.09 11.15
CA MET A 218 23.36 6.39 12.45
C MET A 218 24.78 5.85 12.63
N THR A 219 25.12 4.69 12.07
CA THR A 219 26.47 4.12 12.23
C THR A 219 27.47 4.70 11.24
N THR A 220 27.03 4.96 10.01
CA THR A 220 27.92 5.37 8.92
C THR A 220 28.16 6.88 8.92
N TYR A 221 27.15 7.70 9.20
CA TYR A 221 27.22 9.16 8.99
C TYR A 221 27.27 9.99 10.28
N ARG A 222 27.14 9.35 11.46
CA ARG A 222 27.27 10.04 12.76
C ARG A 222 28.69 10.51 13.05
N ILE A 223 29.70 9.81 12.51
CA ILE A 223 31.11 10.14 12.74
C ILE A 223 31.56 11.32 11.84
N GLU A 224 30.92 11.51 10.68
CA GLU A 224 31.33 12.52 9.69
C GLU A 224 30.58 13.87 9.79
N SER A 225 29.70 14.09 10.78
CA SER A 225 28.84 15.30 10.88
C SER A 225 27.97 15.59 9.64
N HIS A 226 27.77 14.60 8.77
CA HIS A 226 27.06 14.70 7.49
C HIS A 226 25.68 14.02 7.49
N ILE A 227 24.99 13.90 8.63
CA ILE A 227 23.61 13.34 8.68
C ILE A 227 22.66 14.08 7.71
N MET A 228 22.89 15.38 7.47
CA MET A 228 22.13 16.16 6.49
C MET A 228 22.41 15.79 5.03
N ARG A 229 23.49 15.06 4.74
CA ARG A 229 23.83 14.61 3.38
C ARG A 229 22.92 13.46 2.92
N GLU A 230 22.50 12.60 3.86
CA GLU A 230 21.61 11.44 3.61
C GLU A 230 20.28 11.60 4.36
N TRP A 231 19.78 12.84 4.47
CA TRP A 231 18.54 13.12 5.20
C TRP A 231 17.35 12.34 4.64
N GLN A 232 17.36 12.03 3.33
CA GLN A 232 16.35 11.26 2.65
C GLN A 232 16.25 9.83 3.21
N ALA A 233 17.38 9.17 3.45
CA ALA A 233 17.40 7.84 4.06
C ALA A 233 16.81 7.86 5.47
N SER A 234 17.12 8.91 6.24
CA SER A 234 16.56 9.11 7.58
C SER A 234 15.04 9.27 7.52
N VAL A 235 14.55 10.15 6.64
CA VAL A 235 13.11 10.40 6.48
C VAL A 235 12.39 9.15 5.98
N ALA A 236 12.94 8.43 5.00
CA ALA A 236 12.39 7.17 4.51
C ALA A 236 12.31 6.12 5.63
N GLY A 237 13.37 5.98 6.43
CA GLY A 237 13.41 5.09 7.59
C GLY A 237 12.34 5.41 8.63
N VAL A 238 12.21 6.69 9.01
CA VAL A 238 11.17 7.16 9.95
C VAL A 238 9.77 6.90 9.40
N LEU A 239 9.50 7.22 8.13
CA LEU A 239 8.21 6.99 7.50
C LEU A 239 7.86 5.49 7.48
N PHE A 240 8.82 4.61 7.21
CA PHE A 240 8.63 3.17 7.29
C PHE A 240 8.24 2.70 8.69
N VAL A 241 8.94 3.18 9.74
CA VAL A 241 8.62 2.86 11.13
C VAL A 241 7.22 3.37 11.51
N LEU A 242 6.89 4.62 11.18
CA LEU A 242 5.58 5.22 11.45
C LEU A 242 4.45 4.43 10.80
N MET A 243 4.62 4.05 9.53
CA MET A 243 3.64 3.23 8.82
C MET A 243 3.53 1.82 9.41
N ALA A 244 4.64 1.20 9.79
CA ALA A 244 4.64 -0.12 10.41
C ALA A 244 3.85 -0.12 11.72
N VAL A 245 4.12 0.86 12.59
CA VAL A 245 3.40 1.04 13.87
C VAL A 245 1.92 1.27 13.62
N GLY A 246 1.55 2.19 12.74
CA GLY A 246 0.13 2.48 12.50
C GLY A 246 -0.62 1.33 11.81
N ASN A 247 0.03 0.59 10.91
CA ASN A 247 -0.53 -0.63 10.30
C ASN A 247 -0.77 -1.72 11.36
N PHE A 248 0.18 -1.88 12.28
CA PHE A 248 0.06 -2.78 13.42
C PHE A 248 -1.09 -2.37 14.34
N THR A 249 -1.17 -1.10 14.72
CA THR A 249 -2.26 -0.57 15.55
C THR A 249 -3.61 -0.74 14.87
N ALA A 250 -3.73 -0.48 13.56
CA ALA A 250 -4.97 -0.65 12.81
C ALA A 250 -5.42 -2.14 12.76
N THR A 251 -4.46 -3.05 12.60
CA THR A 251 -4.71 -4.49 12.62
C THR A 251 -5.15 -4.95 14.01
N LEU A 252 -4.48 -4.48 15.06
CA LEU A 252 -4.81 -4.79 16.45
C LEU A 252 -6.19 -4.26 16.85
N ASN A 253 -6.52 -3.02 16.48
CA ASN A 253 -7.83 -2.42 16.70
C ASN A 253 -8.93 -3.24 16.02
N THR A 254 -8.69 -3.72 14.81
CA THR A 254 -9.62 -4.61 14.10
C THR A 254 -9.85 -5.92 14.86
N LEU A 255 -8.79 -6.54 15.38
CA LEU A 255 -8.90 -7.76 16.19
C LEU A 255 -9.66 -7.51 17.50
N ARG A 256 -9.36 -6.41 18.19
CA ARG A 256 -10.03 -6.01 19.43
C ARG A 256 -11.53 -5.79 19.21
N SER A 257 -11.91 -5.04 18.16
CA SER A 257 -13.31 -4.85 17.80
C SER A 257 -14.01 -6.19 17.56
N LYS A 258 -13.41 -7.10 16.77
CA LYS A 258 -13.99 -8.42 16.50
C LYS A 258 -14.17 -9.26 17.77
N ARG A 259 -13.18 -9.26 18.66
CA ARG A 259 -13.26 -9.97 19.95
C ARG A 259 -14.36 -9.40 20.84
N SER A 260 -14.47 -8.08 20.93
CA SER A 260 -15.53 -7.39 21.68
C SER A 260 -16.93 -7.75 21.16
N PHE A 261 -17.14 -7.71 19.84
CA PHE A 261 -18.41 -8.13 19.22
C PHE A 261 -18.75 -9.60 19.49
N ALA A 262 -17.76 -10.50 19.39
CA ALA A 262 -17.96 -11.91 19.66
C ALA A 262 -18.32 -12.17 21.13
N HIS A 263 -17.66 -11.47 22.06
CA HIS A 263 -17.94 -11.55 23.48
C HIS A 263 -19.37 -11.06 23.79
N LYS A 264 -19.76 -9.88 23.29
CA LYS A 264 -21.12 -9.33 23.46
C LYS A 264 -22.22 -10.23 22.89
N LYS A 265 -21.95 -10.91 21.78
CA LYS A 265 -22.89 -11.88 21.18
C LYS A 265 -23.05 -13.12 22.08
N ARG A 266 -21.94 -13.64 22.62
CA ARG A 266 -21.95 -14.81 23.51
C ARG A 266 -22.69 -14.52 24.82
N THR A 267 -22.44 -13.37 25.46
CA THR A 267 -23.13 -12.99 26.70
C THR A 267 -24.63 -12.83 26.48
N ARG A 268 -25.05 -12.17 25.38
CA ARG A 268 -26.48 -12.05 25.03
C ARG A 268 -27.14 -13.40 24.74
N SER A 269 -26.43 -14.34 24.11
CA SER A 269 -26.95 -15.70 23.88
C SER A 269 -27.12 -16.48 25.18
N GLN A 270 -26.25 -16.25 26.17
CA GLN A 270 -26.33 -16.91 27.48
C GLN A 270 -27.49 -16.36 28.32
N SER A 271 -27.78 -15.06 28.26
CA SER A 271 -28.94 -14.49 28.96
C SER A 271 -30.26 -15.02 28.40
N PHE A 272 -30.39 -15.18 27.07
CA PHE A 272 -31.61 -15.74 26.46
C PHE A 272 -31.85 -17.24 26.74
N HIS A 273 -30.88 -17.96 27.30
CA HIS A 273 -31.06 -19.36 27.70
C HIS A 273 -31.33 -19.53 29.20
N GLN A 274 -31.32 -18.43 29.97
CA GLN A 274 -31.60 -18.41 31.41
C GLN A 274 -33.00 -17.85 31.74
N ASP A 275 -33.70 -17.31 30.74
CA ASP A 275 -35.11 -16.92 30.77
C ASP A 275 -35.96 -17.98 30.04
#